data_AF-A0A2H5X358-F1
#
_entry.id   AF-A0A2H5X358-F1
#
_cell.length_a   1.000
_cell.length_b   1.000
_cell.length_c   1.000
_cell.angle_alpha   90.00
_cell.angle_beta   90.00
_cell.angle_gamma   90.00
#
_symmetry.space_group_name_H-M   'P 1'
#
loop_
_entity.id
_entity.type
_entity.pdbx_description
1 polymer ?
#
loop_
_entity_poly.entity_id
_entity_poly.type
_entity_poly.pdbx_seq_one_letter_code
_entity_poly.pdbx_strand_id
1 'polypeptide(L)'
;MTLIPKDWLPACSMKRVICHWTAGGYKATSLDRAHYHILIEDDGKLVRGTHSIADNVSTADGVYAAHTAKCNTGSIGVSVCCMAGAQASPFQPGPFPMTQKQWETMAKVVAELCLFYQIPVTPQTVLGHGEVETALGIPQHGKWDPMVLPWAPEMSRTQVGNLLRALVQRAMLGDEPPEQPSSATLSIEGKTFPVVMLNETATVAIRPLAEGLGWSIISATGGQVKVNANGKMLTLASTLVGGKGHVACRDLANALELPIEWDAATRTITVG
;
A
#
# COMPACT_ATOMS: atom_id res chain seq x y z
N MET A 1 2.12 12.89 0.02
CA MET A 1 3.57 12.85 -0.33
C MET A 1 3.74 11.74 -1.34
N THR A 2 4.63 11.89 -2.32
CA THR A 2 4.99 10.81 -3.25
C THR A 2 5.83 9.77 -2.51
N LEU A 3 5.48 8.49 -2.64
CA LEU A 3 6.19 7.35 -2.08
C LEU A 3 7.54 7.14 -2.77
N ILE A 4 7.58 7.27 -4.09
CA ILE A 4 8.80 7.02 -4.87
C ILE A 4 9.68 8.28 -4.86
N PRO A 5 10.95 8.17 -4.42
CA PRO A 5 11.90 9.28 -4.54
C PRO A 5 12.07 9.73 -6.00
N LYS A 6 12.10 11.05 -6.23
CA LYS A 6 12.15 11.62 -7.59
C LYS A 6 13.37 11.18 -8.39
N ASP A 7 14.50 10.94 -7.73
CA ASP A 7 15.74 10.47 -8.35
C ASP A 7 15.67 9.00 -8.82
N TRP A 8 14.58 8.29 -8.51
CA TRP A 8 14.30 6.94 -9.02
C TRP A 8 13.41 6.97 -10.26
N LEU A 9 12.90 8.15 -10.65
CA LEU A 9 11.96 8.35 -11.75
C LEU A 9 12.63 9.09 -12.91
N PRO A 10 13.51 8.43 -13.71
CA PRO A 10 14.12 9.06 -14.86
C PRO A 10 13.07 9.47 -15.90
N ALA A 11 13.33 10.58 -16.61
CA ALA A 11 12.50 10.99 -17.73
C ALA A 11 12.71 10.06 -18.94
N CYS A 12 11.85 9.06 -19.09
CA CYS A 12 11.88 8.10 -20.21
C CYS A 12 10.47 7.63 -20.57
N SER A 13 10.33 6.87 -21.66
CA SER A 13 9.05 6.27 -22.07
C SER A 13 8.98 4.82 -21.64
N MET A 14 7.93 4.46 -20.90
CA MET A 14 7.64 3.10 -20.45
C MET A 14 6.25 2.68 -20.93
N LYS A 15 6.08 1.40 -21.23
CA LYS A 15 4.83 0.83 -21.79
C LYS A 15 3.93 0.23 -20.72
N ARG A 16 4.51 -0.34 -19.66
CA ARG A 16 3.78 -1.11 -18.65
C ARG A 16 4.53 -1.26 -17.33
N VAL A 17 3.79 -1.64 -16.29
CA VAL A 17 4.31 -2.08 -14.99
C VAL A 17 3.92 -3.55 -14.78
N ILE A 18 4.90 -4.37 -14.42
CA ILE A 18 4.70 -5.80 -14.11
C ILE A 18 4.99 -6.00 -12.62
N CYS A 19 3.97 -6.45 -11.90
CA CYS A 19 4.05 -6.71 -10.47
C CYS A 19 4.54 -8.14 -10.22
N HIS A 20 5.33 -8.30 -9.16
CA HIS A 20 5.99 -9.55 -8.78
C HIS A 20 5.93 -9.78 -7.27
N TRP A 21 6.25 -11.00 -6.85
CA TRP A 21 6.92 -11.23 -5.57
C TRP A 21 8.34 -11.73 -5.82
N THR A 22 9.22 -11.63 -4.83
CA THR A 22 10.60 -12.11 -4.95
C THR A 22 10.73 -13.63 -4.83
N ALA A 23 9.72 -14.32 -4.29
CA ALA A 23 9.84 -15.69 -3.80
C ALA A 23 10.96 -15.83 -2.75
N GLY A 24 11.20 -14.75 -2.02
CA GLY A 24 12.23 -14.58 -1.02
C GLY A 24 11.65 -14.23 0.36
N GLY A 25 12.54 -13.82 1.27
CA GLY A 25 12.14 -13.32 2.58
C GLY A 25 11.57 -11.90 2.52
N TYR A 26 11.29 -11.33 3.70
CA TYR A 26 10.68 -9.99 3.84
C TYR A 26 11.59 -8.80 3.53
N LYS A 27 12.88 -9.04 3.36
CA LYS A 27 13.90 -7.99 3.13
C LYS A 27 14.55 -8.18 1.77
N ALA A 28 14.79 -7.07 1.07
CA ALA A 28 15.34 -7.09 -0.26
C ALA A 28 16.80 -7.58 -0.26
N THR A 29 17.10 -8.61 -1.05
CA THR A 29 18.47 -9.11 -1.21
C THR A 29 19.18 -8.42 -2.38
N SER A 30 20.51 -8.60 -2.48
CA SER A 30 21.25 -8.17 -3.67
C SER A 30 20.74 -8.82 -4.96
N LEU A 31 20.25 -10.07 -4.87
CA LEU A 31 19.69 -10.78 -6.00
C LEU A 31 18.38 -10.13 -6.45
N ASP A 32 17.47 -9.82 -5.51
CA ASP A 32 16.20 -9.18 -5.83
C ASP A 32 16.43 -7.80 -6.45
N ARG A 33 17.35 -7.03 -5.86
CA ARG A 33 17.72 -5.70 -6.35
C ARG A 33 18.31 -5.73 -7.77
N ALA A 34 18.96 -6.82 -8.17
CA ALA A 34 19.46 -6.98 -9.53
C ALA A 34 18.36 -7.26 -10.57
N HIS A 35 17.17 -7.69 -10.15
CA HIS A 35 16.11 -8.11 -11.07
C HIS A 35 14.92 -7.16 -11.14
N TYR A 36 14.65 -6.37 -10.10
CA TYR A 36 13.49 -5.48 -10.03
C TYR A 36 13.91 -4.01 -9.84
N HIS A 37 13.13 -3.06 -10.36
CA HIS A 37 13.43 -1.63 -10.24
C HIS A 37 13.06 -1.07 -8.86
N ILE A 38 11.92 -1.51 -8.32
CA ILE A 38 11.41 -1.10 -7.01
C ILE A 38 10.98 -2.35 -6.25
N LEU A 39 11.47 -2.46 -5.01
CA LEU A 39 11.13 -3.53 -4.09
C LEU A 39 10.41 -2.97 -2.88
N ILE A 40 9.48 -3.73 -2.34
CA ILE A 40 8.68 -3.36 -1.17
C ILE A 40 8.89 -4.42 -0.08
N GLU A 41 9.47 -4.01 1.02
CA GLU A 41 9.67 -4.87 2.20
C GLU A 41 8.36 -5.04 2.99
N ASP A 42 8.35 -5.96 3.94
CA ASP A 42 7.19 -6.26 4.81
C ASP A 42 6.57 -5.06 5.52
N ASP A 43 7.42 -4.13 5.95
CA ASP A 43 7.05 -2.88 6.60
C ASP A 43 6.57 -1.78 5.63
N GLY A 44 6.50 -2.08 4.33
CA GLY A 44 6.12 -1.14 3.27
C GLY A 44 7.27 -0.23 2.81
N LYS A 45 8.48 -0.40 3.33
CA LYS A 45 9.65 0.38 2.90
C LYS A 45 10.00 0.05 1.46
N LEU A 46 10.28 1.10 0.68
CA LEU A 46 10.80 0.96 -0.68
C LEU A 46 12.31 0.77 -0.68
N VAL A 47 12.79 -0.19 -1.47
CA VAL A 47 14.20 -0.41 -1.76
C VAL A 47 14.41 -0.30 -3.27
N ARG A 48 15.43 0.46 -3.69
CA ARG A 48 15.78 0.64 -5.10
C ARG A 48 16.53 -0.57 -5.63
N GLY A 49 16.15 -1.00 -6.82
CA GLY A 49 16.95 -1.90 -7.67
C GLY A 49 18.31 -1.30 -8.03
N THR A 50 19.20 -2.15 -8.54
CA THR A 50 20.50 -1.72 -9.07
C THR A 50 20.39 -1.12 -10.46
N HIS A 51 19.41 -1.58 -11.24
CA HIS A 51 19.12 -1.05 -12.58
C HIS A 51 18.14 0.13 -12.51
N SER A 52 18.39 1.12 -13.35
CA SER A 52 17.47 2.24 -13.56
C SER A 52 16.25 1.78 -14.34
N ILE A 53 15.10 2.43 -14.14
CA ILE A 53 13.93 2.21 -15.00
C ILE A 53 14.26 2.48 -16.49
N ALA A 54 15.15 3.43 -16.73
CA ALA A 54 15.61 3.77 -18.09
C ALA A 54 16.37 2.63 -18.78
N ASP A 55 17.00 1.72 -18.02
CA ASP A 55 17.73 0.57 -18.56
C ASP A 55 16.78 -0.40 -19.27
N ASN A 56 15.49 -0.41 -18.89
CA ASN A 56 14.49 -1.24 -19.53
C ASN A 56 13.82 -0.55 -20.74
N VAL A 57 14.16 0.68 -21.11
CA VAL A 57 13.68 1.31 -22.36
C VAL A 57 14.12 0.47 -23.57
N SER A 58 15.35 -0.02 -23.54
CA SER A 58 15.92 -0.96 -24.50
C SER A 58 16.86 -1.90 -23.77
N THR A 59 16.67 -3.21 -23.96
CA THR A 59 17.50 -4.24 -23.30
C THR A 59 18.61 -4.77 -24.22
N ALA A 60 18.92 -4.05 -25.30
CA ALA A 60 19.79 -4.52 -26.37
C ALA A 60 21.28 -4.57 -25.98
N ASP A 61 21.68 -3.77 -24.99
CA ASP A 61 23.04 -3.72 -24.46
C ASP A 61 23.30 -4.78 -23.37
N GLY A 62 22.26 -5.52 -22.97
CA GLY A 62 22.33 -6.54 -21.92
C GLY A 62 22.38 -5.99 -20.49
N VAL A 63 22.23 -4.67 -20.29
CA VAL A 63 22.24 -4.04 -18.97
C VAL A 63 20.83 -3.59 -18.63
N TYR A 64 20.07 -4.40 -17.89
CA TYR A 64 18.67 -4.12 -17.57
C TYR A 64 18.17 -4.99 -16.42
N ALA A 65 17.03 -4.62 -15.83
CA ALA A 65 16.37 -5.42 -14.82
C ALA A 65 15.62 -6.60 -15.48
N ALA A 66 16.13 -7.83 -15.31
CA ALA A 66 15.60 -9.02 -15.98
C ALA A 66 14.45 -9.70 -15.21
N HIS A 67 13.33 -9.01 -15.00
CA HIS A 67 12.20 -9.50 -14.20
C HIS A 67 11.16 -10.32 -14.96
N THR A 68 11.05 -10.21 -16.28
CA THR A 68 10.01 -10.91 -17.06
C THR A 68 10.54 -11.40 -18.40
N ALA A 69 10.69 -12.72 -18.53
CA ALA A 69 11.25 -13.34 -19.73
C ALA A 69 10.54 -12.84 -21.00
N LYS A 70 11.35 -12.33 -21.95
CA LYS A 70 10.91 -11.77 -23.25
C LYS A 70 9.93 -10.60 -23.16
N CYS A 71 9.77 -9.98 -21.98
CA CYS A 71 8.87 -8.84 -21.75
C CYS A 71 9.53 -7.72 -20.93
N ASN A 72 10.86 -7.66 -20.84
CA ASN A 72 11.56 -6.62 -20.07
C ASN A 72 11.55 -5.25 -20.77
N THR A 73 11.68 -5.22 -22.11
CA THR A 73 11.70 -3.97 -22.87
C THR A 73 10.39 -3.18 -22.73
N GLY A 74 10.50 -1.94 -22.27
CA GLY A 74 9.40 -1.03 -21.97
C GLY A 74 8.60 -1.43 -20.73
N SER A 75 9.11 -2.32 -19.87
CA SER A 75 8.39 -2.79 -18.68
C SER A 75 9.13 -2.40 -17.40
N ILE A 76 8.38 -1.94 -16.40
CA ILE A 76 8.87 -1.64 -15.06
C ILE A 76 8.52 -2.81 -14.14
N GLY A 77 9.52 -3.55 -13.65
CA GLY A 77 9.35 -4.54 -12.58
C GLY A 77 9.24 -3.92 -11.20
N VAL A 78 8.10 -4.15 -10.52
CA VAL A 78 7.85 -3.83 -9.11
C VAL A 78 7.62 -5.13 -8.35
N SER A 79 8.32 -5.34 -7.24
CA SER A 79 8.25 -6.61 -6.49
C SER A 79 8.00 -6.41 -5.01
N VAL A 80 7.19 -7.27 -4.40
CA VAL A 80 7.07 -7.38 -2.94
C VAL A 80 7.99 -8.49 -2.42
N CYS A 81 8.73 -8.21 -1.35
CA CYS A 81 9.69 -9.15 -0.77
C CYS A 81 8.94 -10.17 0.09
N CYS A 82 8.59 -11.33 -0.47
CA CYS A 82 7.82 -12.38 0.24
C CYS A 82 7.76 -13.68 -0.58
N MET A 83 7.00 -14.64 -0.06
CA MET A 83 6.63 -15.91 -0.68
C MET A 83 7.77 -16.92 -0.83
N ALA A 84 8.83 -16.80 -0.03
CA ALA A 84 9.83 -17.85 0.09
C ALA A 84 9.17 -19.19 0.49
N GLY A 85 9.46 -20.23 -0.29
CA GLY A 85 8.91 -21.57 -0.07
C GLY A 85 7.43 -21.74 -0.43
N ALA A 86 6.80 -20.76 -1.09
CA ALA A 86 5.40 -20.86 -1.46
C ALA A 86 5.15 -21.98 -2.49
N GLN A 87 4.05 -22.70 -2.33
CA GLN A 87 3.59 -23.76 -3.22
C GLN A 87 2.24 -23.36 -3.84
N ALA A 88 2.08 -23.62 -5.13
CA ALA A 88 0.88 -23.20 -5.86
C ALA A 88 -0.31 -24.16 -5.68
N SER A 89 -0.08 -25.46 -5.45
CA SER A 89 -1.14 -26.46 -5.33
C SER A 89 -0.71 -27.68 -4.50
N PRO A 90 -1.39 -27.99 -3.38
CA PRO A 90 -2.32 -27.09 -2.69
C PRO A 90 -1.61 -25.78 -2.31
N PHE A 91 -2.34 -24.67 -2.30
CA PHE A 91 -1.72 -23.39 -1.99
C PHE A 91 -1.15 -23.39 -0.57
N GLN A 92 0.13 -23.09 -0.45
CA GLN A 92 0.81 -22.87 0.81
C GLN A 92 1.66 -21.59 0.66
N PRO A 93 1.47 -20.56 1.50
CA PRO A 93 2.16 -19.29 1.32
C PRO A 93 3.65 -19.33 1.74
N GLY A 94 4.09 -20.42 2.38
CA GLY A 94 5.44 -20.55 2.95
C GLY A 94 5.63 -19.72 4.23
N PRO A 95 6.86 -19.68 4.78
CA PRO A 95 7.19 -18.95 6.01
C PRO A 95 7.14 -17.42 5.91
N PHE A 96 7.08 -16.87 4.69
CA PHE A 96 7.05 -15.42 4.46
C PHE A 96 5.83 -15.03 3.62
N PRO A 97 4.58 -15.27 4.10
CA PRO A 97 3.38 -14.91 3.35
C PRO A 97 3.39 -13.41 2.98
N MET A 98 2.99 -13.07 1.76
CA MET A 98 2.72 -11.67 1.39
C MET A 98 1.79 -11.02 2.43
N THR A 99 2.08 -9.78 2.82
CA THR A 99 1.25 -9.01 3.75
C THR A 99 0.28 -8.08 2.99
N GLN A 100 -0.84 -7.71 3.63
CA GLN A 100 -1.76 -6.71 3.07
C GLN A 100 -1.05 -5.37 2.84
N LYS A 101 -0.18 -4.97 3.78
CA LYS A 101 0.64 -3.76 3.67
C LYS A 101 1.51 -3.74 2.43
N GLN A 102 2.16 -4.86 2.10
CA GLN A 102 2.96 -4.98 0.88
C GLN A 102 2.10 -4.81 -0.38
N TRP A 103 0.94 -5.48 -0.42
CA TRP A 103 0.01 -5.41 -1.55
C TRP A 103 -0.56 -4.00 -1.77
N GLU A 104 -0.99 -3.34 -0.70
CA GLU A 104 -1.51 -1.97 -0.75
C GLU A 104 -0.41 -0.97 -1.14
N THR A 105 0.80 -1.13 -0.59
CA THR A 105 1.95 -0.30 -0.97
C THR A 105 2.31 -0.49 -2.43
N MET A 106 2.27 -1.73 -2.94
CA MET A 106 2.49 -2.03 -4.34
C MET A 106 1.48 -1.32 -5.23
N ALA A 107 0.19 -1.34 -4.90
CA ALA A 107 -0.82 -0.61 -5.66
C ALA A 107 -0.56 0.90 -5.70
N LYS A 108 -0.14 1.51 -4.58
CA LYS A 108 0.22 2.94 -4.50
C LYS A 108 1.47 3.27 -5.33
N VAL A 109 2.51 2.43 -5.28
CA VAL A 109 3.73 2.57 -6.11
C VAL A 109 3.38 2.48 -7.59
N VAL A 110 2.57 1.49 -7.98
CA VAL A 110 2.15 1.31 -9.38
C VAL A 110 1.32 2.51 -9.85
N ALA A 111 0.45 3.07 -9.00
CA ALA A 111 -0.30 4.28 -9.31
C ALA A 111 0.61 5.49 -9.59
N GLU A 112 1.64 5.72 -8.77
CA GLU A 112 2.62 6.79 -9.01
C GLU A 112 3.40 6.58 -10.32
N LEU A 113 3.79 5.35 -10.62
CA LEU A 113 4.43 5.02 -11.90
C LEU A 113 3.49 5.26 -13.08
N CYS A 114 2.22 4.88 -12.98
CA CYS A 114 1.23 5.09 -14.03
C CYS A 114 1.00 6.57 -14.29
N LEU A 115 0.88 7.39 -13.24
CA LEU A 115 0.74 8.84 -13.36
C LEU A 115 1.99 9.49 -13.97
N PHE A 116 3.18 9.11 -13.50
CA PHE A 116 4.44 9.71 -13.95
C PHE A 116 4.76 9.37 -15.41
N TYR A 117 4.64 8.10 -15.80
CA TYR A 117 4.97 7.63 -17.15
C TYR A 117 3.78 7.63 -18.12
N GLN A 118 2.61 8.13 -17.69
CA GLN A 118 1.37 8.15 -18.48
C GLN A 118 0.94 6.76 -18.99
N ILE A 119 1.14 5.74 -18.14
CA ILE A 119 0.74 4.37 -18.46
C ILE A 119 -0.74 4.22 -18.10
N PRO A 120 -1.62 3.84 -19.05
CA PRO A 120 -3.02 3.59 -18.75
C PRO A 120 -3.14 2.35 -17.85
N VAL A 121 -4.18 2.26 -17.02
CA VAL A 121 -4.41 1.07 -16.18
C VAL A 121 -5.30 0.08 -16.92
N THR A 122 -4.68 -0.90 -17.60
CA THR A 122 -5.39 -1.98 -18.32
C THR A 122 -4.75 -3.34 -18.03
N PRO A 123 -5.43 -4.47 -18.34
CA PRO A 123 -4.84 -5.80 -18.19
C PRO A 123 -3.53 -6.03 -18.99
N GLN A 124 -3.22 -5.19 -19.99
CA GLN A 124 -2.00 -5.29 -20.81
C GLN A 124 -0.87 -4.36 -20.36
N THR A 125 -1.14 -3.47 -19.42
CA THR A 125 -0.25 -2.36 -19.03
C THR A 125 0.01 -2.31 -17.52
N VAL A 126 -0.91 -2.85 -16.71
CA VAL A 126 -0.73 -3.11 -15.27
C VAL A 126 -1.17 -4.53 -14.99
N LEU A 127 -0.19 -5.40 -14.75
CA LEU A 127 -0.39 -6.84 -14.68
C LEU A 127 0.54 -7.49 -13.66
N GLY A 128 0.12 -8.62 -13.11
CA GLY A 128 1.05 -9.54 -12.47
C GLY A 128 1.86 -10.34 -13.49
N HIS A 129 3.02 -10.86 -13.10
CA HIS A 129 3.78 -11.79 -13.94
C HIS A 129 2.93 -12.98 -14.41
N GLY A 130 2.08 -13.52 -13.52
CA GLY A 130 1.17 -14.62 -13.81
C GLY A 130 0.06 -14.29 -14.83
N GLU A 131 -0.14 -13.01 -15.18
CA GLU A 131 -1.04 -12.59 -16.26
C GLU A 131 -0.32 -12.40 -17.59
N VAL A 132 1.02 -12.29 -17.64
CA VAL A 132 1.75 -11.92 -18.86
C VAL A 132 1.47 -12.87 -20.03
N GLU A 133 1.43 -14.18 -19.77
CA GLU A 133 1.20 -15.17 -20.84
C GLU A 133 -0.22 -15.05 -21.41
N THR A 134 -1.23 -14.94 -20.56
CA THR A 134 -2.64 -14.85 -21.00
C THR A 134 -3.01 -13.47 -21.55
N ALA A 135 -2.45 -12.40 -21.00
CA ALA A 135 -2.77 -11.03 -21.39
C ALA A 135 -1.99 -10.55 -22.61
N LEU A 136 -0.74 -11.02 -22.80
CA LEU A 136 0.17 -10.54 -23.84
C LEU A 136 0.59 -11.62 -24.85
N GLY A 137 0.25 -12.90 -24.62
CA GLY A 137 0.64 -14.00 -25.50
C GLY A 137 2.15 -14.33 -25.46
N ILE A 138 2.85 -13.91 -24.41
CA ILE A 138 4.30 -14.13 -24.25
C ILE A 138 4.52 -15.29 -23.27
N PRO A 139 5.04 -16.45 -23.71
CA PRO A 139 5.23 -17.61 -22.84
C PRO A 139 6.04 -17.29 -21.58
N GLN A 140 5.51 -17.64 -20.40
CA GLN A 140 6.12 -17.43 -19.09
C GLN A 140 6.37 -18.73 -18.32
N HIS A 141 6.06 -19.90 -18.89
CA HIS A 141 6.39 -21.20 -18.29
C HIS A 141 5.76 -21.42 -16.90
N GLY A 142 4.47 -21.09 -16.76
CA GLY A 142 3.72 -21.38 -15.53
C GLY A 142 3.98 -20.42 -14.37
N LYS A 143 4.59 -19.26 -14.61
CA LYS A 143 4.65 -18.16 -13.64
C LYS A 143 3.24 -17.78 -13.19
N TRP A 144 3.11 -17.44 -11.92
CA TRP A 144 1.82 -17.24 -11.26
C TRP A 144 1.83 -16.10 -10.25
N ASP A 145 2.94 -15.38 -10.11
CA ASP A 145 3.10 -14.27 -9.18
C ASP A 145 2.53 -12.94 -9.72
N PRO A 146 2.10 -12.01 -8.86
CA PRO A 146 1.58 -12.20 -7.51
C PRO A 146 0.08 -12.54 -7.53
N MET A 147 -0.36 -13.54 -8.31
CA MET A 147 -1.77 -13.79 -8.61
C MET A 147 -2.50 -14.66 -7.58
N VAL A 148 -2.04 -14.63 -6.33
CA VAL A 148 -2.72 -15.23 -5.18
C VAL A 148 -2.50 -14.31 -3.96
N LEU A 149 -3.50 -14.24 -3.08
CA LEU A 149 -3.42 -13.47 -1.85
C LEU A 149 -3.49 -14.43 -0.66
N PRO A 150 -2.50 -14.44 0.25
CA PRO A 150 -2.52 -15.35 1.40
C PRO A 150 -3.75 -15.24 2.31
N TRP A 151 -4.37 -14.05 2.38
CA TRP A 151 -5.58 -13.79 3.17
C TRP A 151 -6.89 -13.99 2.40
N ALA A 152 -6.83 -14.30 1.11
CA ALA A 152 -7.99 -14.60 0.27
C ALA A 152 -7.63 -15.66 -0.80
N PRO A 153 -7.16 -16.84 -0.39
CA PRO A 153 -6.63 -17.87 -1.31
C PRO A 153 -7.71 -18.47 -2.23
N GLU A 154 -8.98 -18.27 -1.93
CA GLU A 154 -10.14 -18.67 -2.75
C GLU A 154 -10.35 -17.78 -3.98
N MET A 155 -9.73 -16.59 -4.02
CA MET A 155 -9.83 -15.71 -5.19
C MET A 155 -9.14 -16.33 -6.41
N SER A 156 -9.84 -16.34 -7.53
CA SER A 156 -9.23 -16.69 -8.82
C SER A 156 -8.15 -15.66 -9.21
N ARG A 157 -7.16 -16.09 -9.99
CA ARG A 157 -6.10 -15.21 -10.53
C ARG A 157 -6.66 -13.97 -11.24
N THR A 158 -7.75 -14.15 -12.00
CA THR A 158 -8.46 -13.05 -12.67
C THR A 158 -9.04 -12.05 -11.67
N GLN A 159 -9.63 -12.51 -10.57
CA GLN A 159 -10.13 -11.62 -9.51
C GLN A 159 -8.99 -10.86 -8.84
N VAL A 160 -7.84 -11.51 -8.59
CA VAL A 160 -6.65 -10.86 -8.01
C VAL A 160 -6.11 -9.77 -8.95
N GLY A 161 -5.96 -10.04 -10.24
CA GLY A 161 -5.53 -9.04 -11.22
C GLY A 161 -6.50 -7.86 -11.34
N ASN A 162 -7.81 -8.13 -11.32
CA ASN A 162 -8.82 -7.07 -11.35
C ASN A 162 -8.79 -6.22 -10.07
N LEU A 163 -8.59 -6.84 -8.91
CA LEU A 163 -8.42 -6.14 -7.64
C LEU A 163 -7.16 -5.26 -7.65
N LEU A 164 -6.03 -5.74 -8.17
CA LEU A 164 -4.81 -4.94 -8.32
C LEU A 164 -5.08 -3.65 -9.09
N ARG A 165 -5.67 -3.78 -10.29
CA ARG A 165 -5.98 -2.63 -11.15
C ARG A 165 -6.98 -1.67 -10.51
N ALA A 166 -7.99 -2.19 -9.81
CA ALA A 166 -8.94 -1.37 -9.06
C ALA A 166 -8.23 -0.56 -7.95
N LEU A 167 -7.33 -1.19 -7.18
CA LEU A 167 -6.54 -0.50 -6.14
C LEU A 167 -5.57 0.54 -6.72
N VAL A 168 -4.98 0.27 -7.88
CA VAL A 168 -4.13 1.23 -8.59
C VAL A 168 -4.95 2.45 -9.02
N GLN A 169 -6.08 2.25 -9.71
CA GLN A 169 -6.96 3.35 -10.13
C GLN A 169 -7.44 4.18 -8.94
N ARG A 170 -7.78 3.49 -7.86
CA ARG A 170 -8.15 4.10 -6.59
C ARG A 170 -7.06 5.03 -6.05
N ALA A 171 -5.84 4.51 -5.93
CA ALA A 171 -4.70 5.28 -5.46
C ALA A 171 -4.38 6.47 -6.40
N MET A 172 -4.60 6.33 -7.71
CA MET A 172 -4.44 7.43 -8.67
C MET A 172 -5.44 8.58 -8.47
N LEU A 173 -6.67 8.28 -8.03
CA LEU A 173 -7.70 9.29 -7.75
C LEU A 173 -7.47 10.02 -6.43
N GLY A 174 -6.46 9.61 -5.64
CA GLY A 174 -6.33 10.04 -4.24
C GLY A 174 -7.44 9.48 -3.35
N ASP A 175 -8.22 8.54 -3.87
CA ASP A 175 -9.16 7.76 -3.09
C ASP A 175 -8.33 6.75 -2.30
N GLU A 176 -7.99 7.06 -1.05
CA GLU A 176 -7.49 6.00 -0.16
C GLU A 176 -8.58 4.91 -0.01
N PRO A 177 -8.23 3.62 0.21
CA PRO A 177 -9.14 2.52 0.54
C PRO A 177 -10.34 2.99 1.37
N PRO A 178 -11.62 2.54 1.16
CA PRO A 178 -12.65 3.05 2.04
C PRO A 178 -12.24 2.52 3.40
N GLU A 179 -12.58 3.28 4.43
CA GLU A 179 -12.91 2.74 5.75
C GLU A 179 -13.02 1.22 5.68
N GLN A 180 -12.02 0.48 6.15
CA GLN A 180 -12.41 -0.74 6.82
C GLN A 180 -13.01 -0.21 8.11
N PRO A 181 -14.34 -0.23 8.29
CA PRO A 181 -14.89 -0.04 9.61
C PRO A 181 -14.24 -1.13 10.46
N SER A 182 -13.31 -0.73 11.30
CA SER A 182 -12.98 -1.59 12.41
C SER A 182 -14.28 -1.64 13.21
N SER A 183 -14.72 -2.81 13.65
CA SER A 183 -15.78 -2.85 14.67
C SER A 183 -15.25 -2.37 16.03
N ALA A 184 -14.16 -1.58 16.02
CA ALA A 184 -13.55 -1.02 17.20
C ALA A 184 -14.09 0.38 17.46
N THR A 185 -14.12 0.74 18.73
CA THR A 185 -14.61 2.02 19.20
C THR A 185 -13.54 2.70 20.05
N LEU A 186 -13.49 4.02 19.98
CA LEU A 186 -12.75 4.85 20.92
C LEU A 186 -13.72 5.24 22.03
N SER A 187 -13.40 4.90 23.27
CA SER A 187 -14.07 5.37 24.48
C SER A 187 -13.24 6.48 25.13
N ILE A 188 -13.82 7.65 25.30
CA ILE A 188 -13.19 8.82 25.91
C ILE A 188 -14.25 9.68 26.60
N GLU A 189 -13.99 10.09 27.85
CA GLU A 189 -14.96 10.83 28.69
C GLU A 189 -16.36 10.19 28.73
N GLY A 190 -16.41 8.85 28.72
CA GLY A 190 -17.66 8.07 28.73
C GLY A 190 -18.46 8.09 27.42
N LYS A 191 -17.91 8.64 26.33
CA LYS A 191 -18.52 8.66 24.98
C LYS A 191 -17.75 7.74 24.04
N THR A 192 -18.48 7.13 23.11
CA THR A 192 -17.90 6.20 22.13
C THR A 192 -17.94 6.76 20.72
N PHE A 193 -16.85 6.56 19.99
CA PHE A 193 -16.68 7.02 18.61
C PHE A 193 -16.19 5.87 17.72
N PRO A 194 -16.68 5.74 16.48
CA PRO A 194 -16.18 4.73 15.55
C PRO A 194 -14.69 4.92 15.25
N VAL A 195 -13.93 3.82 15.24
CA VAL A 195 -12.51 3.81 14.87
C VAL A 195 -12.36 3.32 13.43
N VAL A 196 -11.51 4.00 12.69
CA VAL A 196 -11.10 3.64 11.33
C VAL A 196 -9.63 3.25 11.35
N MET A 197 -9.31 2.09 10.78
CA MET A 197 -7.92 1.67 10.61
C MET A 197 -7.34 2.28 9.33
N LEU A 198 -6.30 3.11 9.48
CA LEU A 198 -5.57 3.72 8.37
C LEU A 198 -4.11 3.33 8.47
N ASN A 199 -3.61 2.55 7.50
CA ASN A 199 -2.22 2.05 7.49
C ASN A 199 -1.80 1.48 8.87
N GLU A 200 -2.57 0.50 9.39
CA GLU A 200 -2.34 -0.14 10.70
C GLU A 200 -2.51 0.79 11.93
N THR A 201 -2.91 2.05 11.73
CA THR A 201 -3.12 3.02 12.80
C THR A 201 -4.60 3.19 13.08
N ALA A 202 -5.00 3.04 14.34
CA ALA A 202 -6.35 3.32 14.81
C ALA A 202 -6.60 4.83 14.85
N THR A 203 -7.56 5.30 14.06
CA THR A 203 -7.89 6.72 13.93
C THR A 203 -9.36 6.99 14.21
N VAL A 204 -9.68 8.22 14.61
CA VAL A 204 -11.04 8.68 14.88
C VAL A 204 -11.32 9.95 14.11
N ALA A 205 -12.54 10.10 13.60
CA ALA A 205 -12.96 11.32 12.92
C ALA A 205 -13.01 12.50 13.91
N ILE A 206 -12.22 13.56 13.64
CA ILE A 206 -12.03 14.66 14.60
C ILE A 206 -13.28 15.50 14.81
N ARG A 207 -14.11 15.67 13.77
CA ARG A 207 -15.31 16.51 13.85
C ARG A 207 -16.39 15.89 14.75
N PRO A 208 -16.83 14.63 14.54
CA PRO A 208 -17.74 13.96 15.47
C PRO A 208 -17.19 13.87 16.88
N LEU A 209 -15.88 13.62 17.04
CA LEU A 209 -15.22 13.60 18.35
C LEU A 209 -15.36 14.95 19.05
N ALA A 210 -15.01 16.05 18.37
CA ALA A 210 -15.06 17.38 18.93
C ALA A 210 -16.49 17.80 19.30
N GLU A 211 -17.46 17.56 18.41
CA GLU A 211 -18.88 17.81 18.67
C GLU A 211 -19.37 16.99 19.86
N GLY A 212 -19.00 15.70 19.91
CA GLY A 212 -19.35 14.80 21.00
C GLY A 212 -18.77 15.23 22.34
N LEU A 213 -17.53 15.73 22.39
CA LEU A 213 -16.85 16.14 23.62
C LEU A 213 -17.03 17.62 23.98
N GLY A 214 -17.74 18.40 23.15
CA GLY A 214 -17.89 19.84 23.36
C GLY A 214 -16.62 20.64 23.08
N TRP A 215 -15.69 20.08 22.30
CA TRP A 215 -14.46 20.75 21.88
C TRP A 215 -14.69 21.65 20.68
N SER A 216 -13.85 22.66 20.51
CA SER A 216 -13.92 23.58 19.37
C SER A 216 -12.77 23.33 18.39
N ILE A 217 -13.08 23.12 17.11
CA ILE A 217 -12.07 23.08 16.05
C ILE A 217 -11.69 24.51 15.68
N ILE A 218 -10.42 24.87 15.89
CA ILE A 218 -9.88 26.21 15.63
C ILE A 218 -9.40 26.34 14.19
N SER A 219 -8.73 25.31 13.66
CA SER A 219 -8.25 25.28 12.27
C SER A 219 -8.03 23.84 11.80
N ALA A 220 -8.27 23.57 10.52
CA ALA A 220 -7.94 22.29 9.87
C ALA A 220 -7.26 22.56 8.52
N THR A 221 -5.93 22.69 8.52
CA THR A 221 -5.14 23.12 7.36
C THR A 221 -3.79 22.43 7.35
N GLY A 222 -3.26 22.12 6.15
CA GLY A 222 -1.89 21.60 6.02
C GLY A 222 -1.67 20.23 6.66
N GLY A 223 -2.68 19.36 6.69
CA GLY A 223 -2.58 18.04 7.34
C GLY A 223 -2.52 18.10 8.86
N GLN A 224 -2.92 19.21 9.47
CA GLN A 224 -3.03 19.37 10.92
C GLN A 224 -4.40 19.92 11.31
N VAL A 225 -4.87 19.52 12.47
CA VAL A 225 -6.05 20.08 13.12
C VAL A 225 -5.66 20.65 14.47
N LYS A 226 -6.10 21.88 14.73
CA LYS A 226 -5.99 22.53 16.04
C LYS A 226 -7.36 22.50 16.70
N VAL A 227 -7.43 21.96 17.90
CA VAL A 227 -8.66 21.89 18.68
C VAL A 227 -8.46 22.46 20.07
N ASN A 228 -9.48 23.12 20.59
CA ASN A 228 -9.58 23.48 21.99
C ASN A 228 -10.39 22.40 22.71
N ALA A 229 -9.68 21.54 23.45
CA ALA A 229 -10.24 20.49 24.28
C ALA A 229 -10.41 21.01 25.71
N ASN A 230 -11.58 21.54 26.04
CA ASN A 230 -11.94 22.01 27.38
C ASN A 230 -10.90 22.98 28.01
N GLY A 231 -10.34 23.88 27.20
CA GLY A 231 -9.33 24.86 27.60
C GLY A 231 -7.88 24.45 27.24
N LYS A 232 -7.63 23.19 26.89
CA LYS A 232 -6.34 22.71 26.41
C LYS A 232 -6.25 22.81 24.89
N MET A 233 -5.27 23.55 24.39
CA MET A 233 -5.01 23.66 22.95
C MET A 233 -4.20 22.46 22.46
N LEU A 234 -4.80 21.64 21.59
CA LEU A 234 -4.14 20.49 20.97
C LEU A 234 -3.84 20.80 19.50
N THR A 235 -2.67 20.34 19.03
CA THR A 235 -2.34 20.32 17.60
C THR A 235 -2.06 18.87 17.21
N LEU A 236 -2.90 18.32 16.34
CA LEU A 236 -2.87 16.91 15.96
C LEU A 236 -2.60 16.80 14.45
N ALA A 237 -1.78 15.82 14.06
CA ALA A 237 -1.69 15.42 12.66
C ALA A 237 -3.05 14.86 12.22
N SER A 238 -3.53 15.29 11.06
CA SER A 238 -4.82 14.88 10.52
C SER A 238 -4.68 14.34 9.10
N THR A 239 -5.25 13.17 8.87
CA THR A 239 -5.38 12.55 7.54
C THR A 239 -6.79 12.74 7.02
N LEU A 240 -6.96 13.05 5.74
CA LEU A 240 -8.27 13.16 5.10
C LEU A 240 -8.69 11.79 4.55
N VAL A 241 -9.84 11.29 5.01
CA VAL A 241 -10.43 10.04 4.54
C VAL A 241 -11.90 10.27 4.28
N GLY A 242 -12.36 10.02 3.04
CA GLY A 242 -13.75 10.24 2.64
C GLY A 242 -14.24 11.68 2.89
N GLY A 243 -13.36 12.67 2.74
CA GLY A 243 -13.65 14.09 3.02
C GLY A 243 -13.70 14.46 4.52
N LYS A 244 -13.43 13.52 5.43
CA LYS A 244 -13.41 13.74 6.88
C LYS A 244 -11.98 13.70 7.42
N GLY A 245 -11.63 14.66 8.28
CA GLY A 245 -10.36 14.66 9.00
C GLY A 245 -10.35 13.59 10.10
N HIS A 246 -9.29 12.79 10.14
CA HIS A 246 -9.05 11.74 11.12
C HIS A 246 -7.73 11.99 11.86
N VAL A 247 -7.73 11.73 13.17
CA VAL A 247 -6.54 11.82 14.02
C VAL A 247 -6.25 10.45 14.62
N ALA A 248 -4.97 10.12 14.85
CA ALA A 248 -4.60 8.86 15.49
C ALA A 248 -5.03 8.86 16.97
N CYS A 249 -5.63 7.76 17.44
CA CYS A 249 -6.09 7.64 18.84
C CYS A 249 -4.92 7.77 19.81
N ARG A 250 -3.74 7.25 19.44
CA ARG A 250 -2.50 7.36 20.23
C ARG A 250 -2.00 8.80 20.32
N ASP A 251 -1.99 9.53 19.22
CA ASP A 251 -1.55 10.94 19.21
C ASP A 251 -2.52 11.81 20.00
N LEU A 252 -3.82 11.52 19.90
CA LEU A 252 -4.85 12.13 20.73
C LEU A 252 -4.59 11.89 22.22
N ALA A 253 -4.38 10.64 22.64
CA ALA A 253 -4.09 10.29 24.03
C ALA A 253 -2.81 10.99 24.54
N ASN A 254 -1.74 10.97 23.75
CA ASN A 254 -0.49 11.64 24.06
C ASN A 254 -0.67 13.16 24.23
N ALA A 255 -1.42 13.80 23.33
CA ALA A 255 -1.67 15.24 23.40
C ALA A 255 -2.55 15.63 24.60
N LEU A 256 -3.46 14.73 25.01
CA LEU A 256 -4.27 14.89 26.20
C LEU A 256 -3.50 14.58 27.50
N GLU A 257 -2.37 13.88 27.40
CA GLU A 257 -1.62 13.31 28.55
C GLU A 257 -2.45 12.28 29.33
N LEU A 258 -3.19 11.45 28.59
CA LEU A 258 -4.02 10.37 29.15
C LEU A 258 -3.47 9.00 28.74
N PRO A 259 -3.64 7.97 29.59
CA PRO A 259 -3.30 6.61 29.21
C PRO A 259 -4.19 6.13 28.05
N ILE A 260 -3.69 5.16 27.30
CA ILE A 260 -4.42 4.51 26.21
C ILE A 260 -4.35 2.99 26.38
N GLU A 261 -5.51 2.34 26.38
CA GLU A 261 -5.62 0.90 26.55
C GLU A 261 -6.43 0.27 25.42
N TRP A 262 -6.13 -0.99 25.10
CA TRP A 262 -6.85 -1.78 24.12
C TRP A 262 -7.50 -3.00 24.79
N ASP A 263 -8.82 -3.10 24.68
CA ASP A 263 -9.58 -4.29 25.06
C ASP A 263 -9.92 -5.10 23.81
N ALA A 264 -9.28 -6.27 23.68
CA ALA A 264 -9.49 -7.17 22.56
C ALA A 264 -10.87 -7.85 22.55
N ALA A 265 -11.51 -8.03 23.72
CA ALA A 265 -12.79 -8.71 23.84
C ALA A 265 -13.93 -7.80 23.36
N THR A 266 -13.93 -6.54 23.79
CA THR A 266 -14.93 -5.55 23.38
C THR A 266 -14.54 -4.79 22.12
N ARG A 267 -13.28 -4.94 21.67
CA ARG A 267 -12.66 -4.19 20.58
C ARG A 267 -12.68 -2.69 20.88
N THR A 268 -12.40 -2.29 22.12
CA THR A 268 -12.46 -0.88 22.54
C THR A 268 -11.06 -0.32 22.79
N ILE A 269 -10.79 0.86 22.26
CA ILE A 269 -9.66 1.70 22.66
C ILE A 269 -10.17 2.66 23.72
N THR A 270 -9.60 2.65 24.92
CA THR A 270 -9.98 3.59 25.99
C THR A 270 -8.91 4.64 26.14
N VAL A 271 -9.31 5.92 26.19
CA VAL A 271 -8.46 7.06 26.52
C VAL A 271 -9.05 7.77 27.72
N GLY A 272 -8.36 7.70 28.86
CA GLY A 272 -8.84 8.24 30.13
C GLY A 272 -8.34 7.49 31.35
#